data_AF-A0ABD0MQX4-F1
#
_entry.id   AF-A0ABD0MQX4-F1
#
_cell.length_a   1.000
_cell.length_b   1.000
_cell.length_c   1.000
_cell.angle_alpha   90.00
_cell.angle_beta   90.00
_cell.angle_gamma   90.00
#
_symmetry.space_group_name_H-M   'P 1'
#
loop_
_entity.id
_entity.type
_entity.pdbx_description
1 polymer ?
#
loop_
_entity_poly.entity_id
_entity_poly.type
_entity_poly.pdbx_seq_one_letter_code
_entity_poly.pdbx_strand_id
1 'polypeptide(L)'
;MALEADLSCPVCTEVFSHPVLLSCGHSFCRQCINDHWTFSISRNCPVCRQVSPQEPVSNLSLRNTCESYLREQNTKKERDGEHVCQIHGELIELFCQTDEQTICATCKKQWHKRHKTQPLQLAVRQRK
;
A
#
# COMPACT_ATOMS: atom_id res chain seq x y z
N MET A 1 -11.19 -6.42 -3.87
CA MET A 1 -12.40 -5.94 -3.14
C MET A 1 -13.05 -4.81 -3.94
N ALA A 2 -14.36 -4.56 -3.83
CA ALA A 2 -15.03 -3.53 -4.65
C ALA A 2 -14.46 -2.11 -4.48
N LEU A 3 -13.96 -1.76 -3.28
CA LEU A 3 -13.39 -0.43 -2.98
C LEU A 3 -12.05 -0.14 -3.67
N GLU A 4 -11.27 -1.15 -4.07
CA GLU A 4 -9.95 -0.91 -4.69
C GLU A 4 -10.10 -0.26 -6.06
N ALA A 5 -11.08 -0.71 -6.84
CA ALA A 5 -11.37 -0.15 -8.16
C ALA A 5 -11.79 1.33 -8.09
N ASP A 6 -12.54 1.71 -7.05
CA ASP A 6 -13.02 3.08 -6.86
C ASP A 6 -11.91 4.07 -6.45
N LEU A 7 -10.79 3.56 -5.92
CA LEU A 7 -9.63 4.35 -5.49
C LEU A 7 -8.45 4.24 -6.46
N SER A 8 -8.64 3.56 -7.60
CA SER A 8 -7.58 3.32 -8.59
C SER A 8 -7.62 4.32 -9.73
N CYS A 9 -6.44 4.76 -10.14
CA CYS A 9 -6.25 5.58 -11.33
C CYS A 9 -6.53 4.76 -12.58
N PRO A 10 -7.39 5.22 -13.51
CA PRO A 10 -7.71 4.46 -14.73
C PRO A 10 -6.54 4.37 -15.73
N VAL A 11 -5.44 5.10 -15.50
CA VAL A 11 -4.25 5.08 -16.37
C VAL A 11 -3.19 4.10 -15.85
N CYS A 12 -2.79 4.21 -14.58
CA CYS A 12 -1.76 3.34 -14.00
C CYS A 12 -2.33 2.16 -13.21
N THR A 13 -3.65 2.08 -13.03
CA THR A 13 -4.39 1.04 -12.28
C THR A 13 -4.07 0.94 -10.78
N GLU A 14 -3.06 1.67 -10.30
CA GLU A 14 -2.72 1.82 -8.89
C GLU A 14 -3.62 2.81 -8.16
N VAL A 15 -3.64 2.73 -6.82
CA VAL A 15 -4.29 3.72 -5.94
C VAL A 15 -3.81 5.13 -6.29
N PHE A 16 -4.73 6.09 -6.35
CA PHE A 16 -4.38 7.46 -6.76
C PHE A 16 -3.24 8.06 -5.95
N SER A 17 -2.17 8.47 -6.63
CA SER A 17 -1.11 9.31 -6.09
C SER A 17 -1.25 10.73 -6.64
N HIS A 18 -1.40 11.69 -5.73
CA HIS A 18 -1.63 13.09 -6.08
C HIS A 18 -2.78 13.27 -7.09
N PRO A 19 -4.00 12.81 -6.78
CA PRO A 19 -5.11 12.89 -7.71
C PRO A 19 -5.42 14.34 -8.10
N VAL A 20 -5.65 14.53 -9.39
CA VAL A 20 -6.14 15.79 -9.97
C VAL A 20 -7.45 15.53 -10.71
N LEU A 21 -8.33 16.53 -10.70
CA LEU A 21 -9.65 16.52 -11.31
C LEU A 21 -9.61 17.33 -12.60
N LEU A 22 -10.05 16.71 -13.69
CA LEU A 22 -10.29 17.42 -14.96
C LEU A 22 -11.66 18.08 -14.97
N SER A 23 -11.84 19.04 -15.88
CA SER A 23 -13.12 19.75 -16.09
C SER A 23 -14.30 18.82 -16.46
N CYS A 24 -14.03 17.63 -17.00
CA CYS A 24 -15.03 16.60 -17.27
C CYS A 24 -15.43 15.77 -16.04
N GLY A 25 -14.83 16.02 -14.87
CA GLY A 25 -15.11 15.31 -13.61
C GLY A 25 -14.30 14.03 -13.39
N HIS A 26 -13.50 13.58 -14.36
CA HIS A 26 -12.63 12.41 -14.17
C HIS A 26 -11.36 12.76 -13.40
N SER A 27 -10.94 11.87 -12.52
CA SER A 27 -9.73 12.00 -11.71
C SER A 27 -8.60 11.11 -12.21
N PHE A 28 -7.36 11.59 -12.11
CA PHE A 28 -6.12 10.90 -12.52
C PHE A 28 -4.99 11.22 -11.55
N CYS A 29 -3.97 10.37 -11.45
CA CYS A 29 -2.72 10.80 -10.83
C CYS A 29 -2.12 11.97 -11.60
N ARG A 30 -1.55 12.96 -10.90
CA ARG A 30 -0.92 14.12 -11.55
C ARG A 30 0.12 13.72 -12.59
N GLN A 31 0.95 12.73 -12.27
CA GLN A 31 1.97 12.24 -13.19
C GLN A 31 1.35 11.62 -14.44
N CYS A 32 0.36 10.72 -14.26
CA CYS A 32 -0.30 10.04 -15.36
C CYS A 32 -0.92 11.00 -16.38
N ILE A 33 -1.59 12.05 -15.90
CA ILE A 33 -2.20 13.02 -16.83
C ILE A 33 -1.15 13.91 -17.50
N ASN A 34 -0.09 14.29 -16.78
CA ASN A 34 1.01 15.06 -17.35
C ASN A 34 1.73 14.27 -18.45
N ASP A 35 2.02 13.00 -18.21
CA ASP A 35 2.65 12.12 -19.20
C ASP A 35 1.75 11.98 -20.42
N HIS A 36 0.46 11.69 -20.21
CA HIS A 36 -0.52 11.58 -21.29
C HIS A 36 -0.58 12.84 -22.16
N TRP A 37 -0.57 14.03 -21.54
CA TRP A 37 -0.58 15.31 -22.26
C TRP A 37 0.75 15.68 -22.91
N THR A 38 1.87 15.21 -22.38
CA THR A 38 3.20 15.45 -22.96
C THR A 38 3.34 14.81 -24.34
N PHE A 39 2.75 13.62 -24.53
CA PHE A 39 2.78 12.90 -25.80
C PHE A 39 1.55 13.15 -26.69
N SER A 40 0.61 14.01 -26.25
CA SER A 40 -0.64 14.27 -26.96
C SER A 40 -0.66 15.67 -27.57
N ILE A 41 -1.24 15.78 -28.77
CA ILE A 41 -1.47 17.07 -29.45
C ILE A 41 -2.51 17.92 -28.69
N SER A 42 -3.36 17.29 -27.88
CA SER A 42 -4.45 17.94 -27.15
C SER A 42 -4.51 17.48 -25.70
N ARG A 43 -4.89 18.40 -24.79
CA ARG A 43 -5.17 18.10 -23.37
C ARG A 43 -6.51 17.38 -23.18
N ASN A 44 -6.63 16.18 -23.75
CA ASN A 44 -7.85 15.38 -23.64
C ASN A 44 -7.85 14.47 -22.41
N CYS A 45 -9.06 14.13 -21.94
CA CYS A 45 -9.27 13.15 -20.89
C CYS A 45 -9.00 11.72 -21.42
N PRO A 46 -8.15 10.90 -20.76
CA PRO A 46 -7.92 9.51 -21.15
C PRO A 46 -9.17 8.63 -21.21
N VAL A 47 -10.21 8.97 -20.44
CA VAL A 47 -11.45 8.17 -20.34
C VAL A 47 -12.50 8.60 -21.36
N CYS A 48 -12.95 9.86 -21.30
CA CYS A 48 -14.05 10.35 -22.12
C CYS A 48 -13.62 11.17 -23.34
N ARG A 49 -12.30 11.41 -23.52
CA ARG A 49 -11.70 12.18 -24.62
C ARG A 49 -12.11 13.66 -24.70
N GLN A 50 -12.90 14.16 -23.76
CA GLN A 50 -13.23 15.58 -23.66
C GLN A 50 -11.95 16.40 -23.41
N VAL A 51 -11.80 17.51 -24.13
CA VAL A 51 -10.68 18.44 -23.94
C VAL A 51 -10.86 19.16 -22.59
N SER A 52 -9.80 19.20 -21.79
CA SER A 52 -9.75 20.00 -20.57
C SER A 52 -9.05 21.33 -20.88
N PRO A 53 -9.80 22.44 -21.01
CA PRO A 53 -9.20 23.75 -21.32
C PRO A 53 -8.41 24.33 -20.14
N GLN A 54 -8.77 23.94 -18.92
CA GLN A 54 -8.18 24.43 -17.68
C GLN A 54 -7.17 23.45 -17.10
N GLU A 55 -6.22 23.99 -16.33
CA GLU A 55 -5.28 23.21 -15.55
C GLU A 55 -6.02 22.30 -14.55
N PRO A 56 -5.58 21.03 -14.37
CA PRO A 56 -6.17 20.12 -13.41
C PRO A 56 -6.09 20.66 -11.98
N VAL A 57 -7.20 20.56 -11.25
CA VAL A 57 -7.25 20.97 -9.84
C VAL A 57 -6.92 19.78 -8.95
N SER A 58 -6.16 19.98 -7.87
CA SER A 58 -5.86 18.88 -6.93
C SER A 58 -7.13 18.42 -6.19
N ASN A 59 -7.40 17.12 -6.19
CA ASN A 59 -8.52 16.53 -5.47
C ASN A 59 -8.08 16.09 -4.07
N LEU A 60 -8.04 17.04 -3.12
CA LEU A 60 -7.57 16.79 -1.75
C LEU A 60 -8.42 15.75 -1.02
N SER A 61 -9.73 15.74 -1.24
CA SER A 61 -10.63 14.75 -0.63
C SER A 61 -10.26 13.34 -1.06
N LEU A 62 -10.11 13.11 -2.38
CA LEU A 62 -9.72 11.80 -2.90
C LEU A 62 -8.32 11.41 -2.44
N ARG A 63 -7.37 12.35 -2.39
CA ARG A 63 -6.03 12.12 -1.84
C ARG A 63 -6.10 11.61 -0.41
N ASN A 64 -6.81 12.33 0.47
CA ASN A 64 -6.90 11.97 1.88
C ASN A 64 -7.55 10.60 2.07
N THR A 65 -8.59 10.29 1.29
CA THR A 65 -9.22 8.96 1.29
C THR A 65 -8.24 7.87 0.87
N CYS A 66 -7.48 8.08 -0.22
CA CYS A 66 -6.46 7.13 -0.68
C CYS A 66 -5.35 6.94 0.35
N GLU A 67 -4.88 8.01 0.99
CA GLU A 67 -3.86 7.95 2.04
C GLU A 67 -4.35 7.18 3.27
N SER A 68 -5.59 7.40 3.72
CA SER A 68 -6.20 6.63 4.81
C SER A 68 -6.32 5.15 4.45
N TYR A 69 -6.78 4.83 3.25
CA TYR A 69 -6.85 3.46 2.76
C TYR A 69 -5.49 2.76 2.76
N LEU A 70 -4.45 3.44 2.26
CA LEU A 70 -3.08 2.90 2.24
C LEU A 70 -2.52 2.70 3.66
N ARG A 71 -2.81 3.61 4.60
CA ARG A 71 -2.43 3.45 6.01
C ARG A 71 -3.13 2.25 6.65
N GLU A 72 -4.42 2.06 6.39
CA GLU A 72 -5.15 0.90 6.87
C GLU A 72 -4.61 -0.41 6.29
N GLN A 73 -4.27 -0.42 4.99
CA GLN A 73 -3.63 -1.59 4.37
C GLN A 73 -2.24 -1.85 4.95
N ASN A 74 -1.43 -0.80 5.17
CA ASN A 74 -0.10 -0.98 5.77
C ASN A 74 -0.19 -1.45 7.23
N THR A 75 -1.09 -0.88 8.03
CA THR A 75 -1.33 -1.36 9.41
C THR A 75 -1.89 -2.77 9.45
N LYS A 76 -2.70 -3.18 8.47
CA LYS A 76 -3.10 -4.58 8.32
C LYS A 76 -1.90 -5.47 7.99
N LYS A 77 -1.01 -5.06 7.08
CA LYS A 77 0.25 -5.77 6.77
C LYS A 77 1.21 -5.85 7.96
N GLU A 78 1.33 -4.78 8.74
CA GLU A 78 2.12 -4.73 9.98
C GLU A 78 1.51 -5.61 11.06
N ARG A 79 0.18 -5.63 11.18
CA ARG A 79 -0.54 -6.53 12.10
C ARG A 79 -0.48 -7.98 11.63
N ASP A 80 -0.43 -8.26 10.34
CA ASP A 80 -0.31 -9.62 9.80
C ASP A 80 1.16 -10.07 9.68
N GLY A 81 2.12 -9.18 9.99
CA GLY A 81 3.51 -9.55 10.26
C GLY A 81 4.32 -9.94 9.03
N GLU A 82 4.38 -9.10 7.99
CA GLU A 82 5.38 -9.27 6.92
C GLU A 82 6.81 -8.85 7.34
N HIS A 83 7.24 -9.23 8.55
CA HIS A 83 8.65 -9.18 8.89
C HIS A 83 9.33 -10.41 8.28
N VAL A 84 10.34 -10.21 7.44
CA VAL A 84 11.11 -11.30 6.84
C VAL A 84 12.37 -11.55 7.66
N CYS A 85 12.64 -12.81 7.96
CA CYS A 85 13.86 -13.23 8.64
C CYS A 85 15.06 -12.96 7.73
N GLN A 86 15.98 -12.11 8.17
CA GLN A 86 17.15 -11.70 7.37
C GLN A 86 18.12 -12.85 7.07
N ILE A 87 18.06 -13.95 7.84
CA ILE A 87 18.91 -15.12 7.64
C ILE A 87 18.30 -16.10 6.63
N HIS A 88 16.97 -16.25 6.63
CA HIS A 88 16.27 -17.31 5.87
C HIS A 88 15.38 -16.79 4.75
N GLY A 89 15.08 -15.49 4.70
CA GLY A 89 14.14 -14.92 3.74
C GLY A 89 12.68 -15.31 3.96
N GLU A 90 12.34 -15.94 5.09
CA GLU A 90 10.98 -16.39 5.43
C GLU A 90 10.27 -15.45 6.39
N LEU A 91 8.94 -15.43 6.36
CA LEU A 91 8.13 -14.66 7.29
C LEU A 91 8.42 -15.04 8.75
N ILE A 92 8.48 -14.02 9.59
CA ILE A 92 8.66 -14.11 11.02
C ILE A 92 7.28 -14.26 11.66
N GLU A 93 6.94 -15.49 12.01
CA GLU A 93 5.65 -15.81 12.62
C GLU A 93 5.76 -16.15 14.11
N LEU A 94 6.98 -16.23 14.66
CA LEU A 94 7.24 -16.73 16.01
C LEU A 94 8.09 -15.75 16.84
N PHE A 95 7.85 -15.73 18.15
CA PHE A 95 8.67 -15.04 19.15
C PHE A 95 9.28 -16.08 20.10
N CYS A 96 10.61 -16.06 20.21
CA CYS A 96 11.37 -16.85 21.18
C CYS A 96 11.42 -16.12 22.52
N GLN A 97 10.80 -16.70 23.55
CA GLN A 97 10.83 -16.18 24.91
C GLN A 97 12.18 -16.41 25.60
N THR A 98 12.94 -17.42 25.18
CA THR A 98 14.25 -17.73 25.78
C THR A 98 15.30 -16.70 25.40
N ASP A 99 15.30 -16.25 24.14
CA ASP A 99 16.29 -15.29 23.62
C ASP A 99 15.71 -13.89 23.39
N GLU A 100 14.43 -13.68 23.72
CA GLU A 100 13.67 -12.45 23.48
C GLU A 100 13.74 -11.95 22.02
N GLN A 101 13.70 -12.87 21.06
CA GLN A 101 13.90 -12.58 19.63
C GLN A 101 12.71 -13.02 18.78
N THR A 102 12.43 -12.28 17.70
CA THR A 102 11.47 -12.69 16.67
C THR A 102 12.17 -13.57 15.63
N ILE A 103 11.56 -14.71 15.31
CA ILE A 103 12.17 -15.77 14.49
C ILE A 103 11.17 -16.33 13.46
N CYS A 104 11.67 -16.80 12.32
CA CYS A 104 10.85 -17.57 11.36
C CYS A 104 10.75 -19.05 11.75
N ALA A 105 9.92 -19.81 11.02
CA ALA A 105 9.75 -21.24 11.23
C ALA A 105 11.07 -22.03 11.04
N THR A 106 11.94 -21.60 10.12
CA THR A 106 13.25 -22.25 9.93
C THR A 106 14.22 -21.96 11.07
N CYS A 107 14.26 -20.74 11.61
CA CYS A 107 15.03 -20.43 12.83
C CYS A 107 14.60 -21.35 13.99
N LYS A 108 13.29 -21.58 14.15
CA LYS A 108 12.76 -22.52 15.15
C LYS A 108 13.32 -23.93 14.96
N LYS A 109 13.33 -24.40 13.71
CA LYS A 109 13.83 -25.74 13.36
C LYS A 109 15.35 -25.85 13.45
N GLN A 110 16.13 -24.80 13.25
CA GLN A 110 17.59 -24.91 13.20
C GLN A 110 18.25 -24.63 14.55
N TRP A 111 17.99 -23.46 15.17
CA TRP A 111 18.67 -23.05 16.40
C TRP A 111 17.77 -23.02 17.64
N HIS A 112 16.47 -22.73 17.49
CA HIS A 112 15.56 -22.56 18.63
C HIS A 112 14.68 -23.79 18.92
N LYS A 113 15.14 -25.00 18.55
CA LYS A 113 14.35 -26.26 18.64
C LYS A 113 13.74 -26.47 20.01
N ARG A 114 14.52 -26.24 21.07
CA ARG A 114 14.13 -26.48 22.48
C ARG A 114 13.74 -25.22 23.23
N HIS A 115 13.83 -24.05 22.60
CA HIS A 115 13.49 -22.79 23.26
C HIS A 115 11.99 -22.59 23.32
N LYS A 116 11.52 -21.85 24.32
CA LYS A 116 10.10 -21.56 24.46
C LYS A 116 9.71 -20.52 23.42
N THR A 117 8.78 -20.85 22.52
CA THR A 117 8.37 -19.98 21.42
C THR A 117 6.86 -19.85 21.37
N GLN A 118 6.35 -18.69 20.96
CA GLN A 118 4.92 -18.42 20.80
C GLN A 118 4.66 -17.72 19.45
N PRO A 119 3.45 -17.79 18.88
CA PRO A 119 3.10 -16.99 17.71
C PRO A 119 3.30 -15.50 17.97
N LEU A 120 3.87 -14.78 16.99
CA LEU A 120 4.16 -13.35 17.11
C LEU A 120 2.89 -12.53 17.41
N GLN A 121 1.77 -12.91 16.80
CA GLN A 121 0.43 -12.35 17.04
C GLN A 121 0.00 -12.38 18.51
N LEU A 122 0.39 -13.43 19.25
CA LEU A 122 0.07 -13.58 20.67
C LEU A 122 1.09 -12.88 21.58
N ALA A 123 2.28 -12.56 21.06
CA ALA A 123 3.32 -11.84 21.78
C ALA A 123 3.05 -10.32 21.88
N VAL A 124 2.16 -9.77 21.04
CA VAL A 124 1.83 -8.31 21.00
C VAL A 124 1.01 -7.83 22.22
N ARG A 125 0.82 -8.65 23.26
CA ARG A 125 0.04 -8.29 24.47
C ARG A 125 0.85 -8.05 25.74
N GLN A 126 2.17 -7.91 25.68
CA GLN A 126 2.97 -7.59 26.87
C GLN A 126 3.98 -6.47 26.62
N ARG A 127 3.48 -5.24 26.49
CA ARG A 127 4.22 -4.04 26.90
C ARG A 127 3.34 -3.30 27.91
N LYS A 128 3.59 -3.54 29.19
CA LYS A 128 3.21 -2.63 30.29
C LYS A 128 4.41 -1.79 30.63
#